data_AF-A0A7C2S0I7-F1
#
_entry.id   AF-A0A7C2S0I7-F1
#
_cell.length_a   1.000
_cell.length_b   1.000
_cell.length_c   1.000
_cell.angle_alpha   90.00
_cell.angle_beta   90.00
_cell.angle_gamma   90.00
#
_symmetry.space_group_name_H-M   'P 1'
#
loop_
_entity.id
_entity.type
_entity.pdbx_description
1 polymer ?
#
loop_
_entity_poly.entity_id
_entity_poly.type
_entity_poly.pdbx_seq_one_letter_code
_entity_poly.pdbx_strand_id
1 'polypeptide(L)'
;MGTNERYENGQFVVNIEKSLEDKNFFAFTEYPLVANISGDSKIAPYHPMVDKGTWGFLVTRKVYHDYFVKNEARISQASNSEFNEFVQHVNNLPNRLLKTIPGNHFLLIGKHGAQKIAGYVEYFENEVNVIKQELAAFFGIKSLGD
;
A
#
# COMPACT_ATOMS: atom_id res chain seq x y z
N MET A 1 -15.40 2.60 20.38
CA MET A 1 -15.51 3.62 19.31
C MET A 1 -15.34 4.98 19.99
N GLY A 2 -14.49 5.86 19.48
CA GLY A 2 -14.33 7.22 20.03
C GLY A 2 -15.53 8.11 19.72
N THR A 3 -15.78 9.13 20.54
CA THR A 3 -16.77 10.19 20.25
C THR A 3 -16.11 11.28 19.40
N ASN A 4 -16.92 12.10 18.71
CA ASN A 4 -16.40 13.28 17.99
C ASN A 4 -16.28 14.51 18.93
N GLU A 5 -16.22 14.26 20.24
CA GLU A 5 -16.17 15.30 21.26
C GLU A 5 -14.73 15.60 21.63
N ARG A 6 -14.43 16.89 21.78
CA ARG A 6 -13.12 17.37 22.20
C ARG A 6 -13.30 18.40 23.31
N TYR A 7 -12.38 18.44 24.25
CA TYR A 7 -12.38 19.46 25.30
C TYR A 7 -11.72 20.74 24.76
N GLU A 8 -12.52 21.80 24.61
CA GLU A 8 -12.09 23.11 24.13
C GLU A 8 -12.66 24.19 25.07
N ASN A 9 -11.81 25.11 25.54
CA ASN A 9 -12.22 26.25 26.38
C ASN A 9 -13.07 25.89 27.61
N GLY A 10 -12.78 24.77 28.27
CA GLY A 10 -13.48 24.38 29.49
C GLY A 10 -14.73 23.52 29.29
N GLN A 11 -15.07 23.18 28.04
CA GLN A 11 -16.27 22.40 27.71
C GLN A 11 -15.98 21.33 26.66
N PHE A 12 -16.80 20.27 26.64
CA PHE A 12 -16.79 19.31 25.55
C PHE A 12 -17.63 19.84 24.40
N VAL A 13 -17.03 19.90 23.21
CA VAL A 13 -17.68 20.32 21.97
C VAL A 13 -17.55 19.23 20.91
N VAL A 14 -18.58 19.05 20.09
CA VAL A 14 -18.50 18.18 18.91
C VAL A 14 -17.75 18.92 17.81
N ASN A 15 -16.60 18.40 17.41
CA ASN A 15 -15.78 18.97 16.35
C ASN A 15 -15.41 17.89 15.33
N ILE A 16 -16.22 17.76 14.29
CA ILE A 16 -16.08 16.70 13.27
C ILE A 16 -14.78 16.87 12.47
N GLU A 17 -14.42 18.10 12.10
CA GLU A 17 -13.23 18.39 11.31
C GLU A 17 -11.96 17.99 12.06
N LYS A 18 -11.80 18.46 13.31
CA LYS A 18 -10.67 18.03 14.14
C LYS A 18 -10.72 16.56 14.49
N SER A 19 -11.90 15.97 14.64
CA SER A 19 -12.02 14.52 14.83
C SER A 19 -11.55 13.75 13.58
N LEU A 20 -11.70 14.31 12.39
CA LEU A 20 -11.17 13.72 11.15
C LEU A 20 -9.66 13.91 11.04
N GLU A 21 -9.14 15.07 11.44
CA GLU A 21 -7.70 15.34 11.56
C GLU A 21 -7.04 14.39 12.56
N ASP A 22 -7.60 14.26 13.78
CA ASP A 22 -7.09 13.37 14.84
C ASP A 22 -7.09 11.91 14.40
N LYS A 23 -8.11 11.50 13.63
CA LYS A 23 -8.21 10.13 13.07
C LYS A 23 -7.22 9.92 11.93
N ASN A 24 -6.72 11.00 11.33
CA ASN A 24 -5.77 11.04 10.22
C ASN A 24 -6.08 9.98 9.14
N PHE A 25 -7.38 9.80 8.84
CA PHE A 25 -7.88 8.65 8.09
C PHE A 25 -7.31 8.57 6.67
N PHE A 26 -6.74 9.67 6.18
CA PHE A 26 -6.16 9.80 4.85
C PHE A 26 -4.63 9.96 4.84
N ALA A 27 -3.93 9.66 5.95
CA ALA A 27 -2.47 9.69 6.00
C ALA A 27 -1.78 8.53 5.25
N PHE A 28 -2.18 8.29 4.00
CA PHE A 28 -1.58 7.25 3.15
C PHE A 28 -0.08 7.42 2.93
N THR A 29 0.44 8.65 3.09
CA THR A 29 1.88 8.93 3.04
C THR A 29 2.64 8.32 4.22
N GLU A 30 1.99 8.12 5.37
CA GLU A 30 2.59 7.55 6.58
C GLU A 30 2.59 6.01 6.57
N TYR A 31 1.73 5.37 5.76
CA TYR A 31 1.75 3.92 5.60
C TYR A 31 2.99 3.49 4.82
N PRO A 32 3.60 2.34 5.12
CA PRO A 32 4.66 1.77 4.27
C PRO A 32 4.08 1.18 2.98
N LEU A 33 4.95 0.94 1.99
CA LEU A 33 4.58 0.01 0.90
C LEU A 33 4.46 -1.39 1.50
N VAL A 34 3.31 -2.03 1.32
CA VAL A 34 3.03 -3.34 1.91
C VAL A 34 3.12 -4.42 0.84
N ALA A 35 3.94 -5.42 1.10
CA ALA A 35 3.91 -6.70 0.41
C ALA A 35 3.18 -7.74 1.25
N ASN A 36 2.49 -8.68 0.60
CA ASN A 36 1.65 -9.64 1.27
C ASN A 36 1.89 -11.07 0.78
N ILE A 37 2.00 -12.00 1.71
CA ILE A 37 2.06 -13.45 1.46
C ILE A 37 0.77 -14.06 1.99
N SER A 38 -0.05 -14.62 1.11
CA SER A 38 -1.34 -15.21 1.48
C SER A 38 -1.36 -16.72 1.32
N GLY A 39 -2.20 -17.39 2.10
CA GLY A 39 -2.60 -18.77 1.83
C GLY A 39 -3.53 -18.87 0.63
N ASP A 40 -3.51 -19.99 -0.08
CA ASP A 40 -4.38 -20.29 -1.23
C ASP A 40 -5.51 -21.30 -0.93
N SER A 41 -5.63 -21.73 0.33
CA SER A 41 -6.52 -22.85 0.67
C SER A 41 -8.00 -22.48 0.67
N LYS A 42 -8.81 -23.38 0.10
CA LYS A 42 -10.29 -23.29 0.10
C LYS A 42 -10.92 -23.31 1.50
N ILE A 43 -10.22 -23.80 2.52
CA ILE A 43 -10.76 -23.82 3.90
C ILE A 43 -10.59 -22.48 4.62
N ALA A 44 -9.79 -21.57 4.05
CA ALA A 44 -9.64 -20.19 4.48
C ALA A 44 -9.77 -19.26 3.26
N PRO A 45 -10.93 -19.27 2.57
CA PRO A 45 -11.10 -18.63 1.26
C PRO A 45 -10.99 -17.11 1.31
N TYR A 46 -11.10 -16.52 2.51
CA TYR A 46 -10.90 -15.09 2.73
C TYR A 46 -9.56 -14.61 2.15
N HIS A 47 -8.46 -15.32 2.42
CA HIS A 47 -7.12 -14.90 1.98
C HIS A 47 -6.97 -14.79 0.45
N PRO A 48 -7.23 -15.85 -0.33
CA PRO A 48 -7.10 -15.76 -1.78
C PRO A 48 -8.13 -14.82 -2.43
N MET A 49 -9.25 -14.52 -1.76
CA MET A 49 -10.29 -13.64 -2.29
C MET A 49 -10.06 -12.16 -1.97
N VAL A 50 -9.60 -11.84 -0.76
CA VAL A 50 -9.70 -10.48 -0.19
C VAL A 50 -8.35 -9.80 -0.06
N ASP A 51 -7.30 -10.52 0.34
CA ASP A 51 -6.02 -9.90 0.74
C ASP A 51 -5.43 -9.03 -0.38
N LYS A 52 -5.53 -9.47 -1.64
CA LYS A 52 -5.08 -8.68 -2.79
C LYS A 52 -5.75 -7.32 -2.87
N GLY A 53 -7.07 -7.28 -2.71
CA GLY A 53 -7.85 -6.04 -2.80
C GLY A 53 -7.56 -5.13 -1.61
N THR A 54 -7.53 -5.69 -0.40
CA THR A 54 -7.27 -4.93 0.83
C THR A 54 -5.89 -4.29 0.82
N TRP A 55 -4.84 -5.07 0.58
CA TRP A 55 -3.48 -4.53 0.56
C TRP A 55 -3.20 -3.69 -0.69
N GLY A 56 -3.79 -4.07 -1.84
CA GLY A 56 -3.69 -3.29 -3.06
C GLY A 56 -4.29 -1.88 -2.93
N PHE A 57 -5.40 -1.73 -2.20
CA PHE A 57 -5.96 -0.41 -1.91
C PHE A 57 -4.97 0.48 -1.16
N LEU A 58 -4.34 -0.04 -0.10
CA LEU A 58 -3.37 0.74 0.68
C LEU A 58 -2.14 1.13 -0.16
N VAL A 59 -1.59 0.18 -0.92
CA VAL A 59 -0.44 0.42 -1.82
C VAL A 59 -0.75 1.49 -2.86
N THR A 60 -1.87 1.36 -3.56
CA THR A 60 -2.24 2.30 -4.63
C THR A 60 -2.54 3.70 -4.09
N ARG A 61 -3.16 3.81 -2.91
CA ARG A 61 -3.35 5.10 -2.23
C ARG A 61 -2.04 5.72 -1.80
N LYS A 62 -1.12 4.94 -1.21
CA LYS A 62 0.21 5.42 -0.88
C LYS A 62 0.92 5.99 -2.11
N VAL A 63 0.98 5.23 -3.20
CA VAL A 63 1.66 5.67 -4.41
C VAL A 63 1.00 6.90 -5.03
N TYR A 64 -0.33 6.96 -5.06
CA TYR A 64 -1.05 8.16 -5.49
C TYR A 64 -0.64 9.39 -4.66
N HIS A 65 -0.60 9.30 -3.34
CA HIS A 65 -0.24 10.44 -2.51
C HIS A 65 1.26 10.78 -2.59
N ASP A 66 2.15 9.79 -2.54
CA ASP A 66 3.59 10.01 -2.50
C ASP A 66 4.18 10.44 -3.85
N TYR A 67 3.56 10.02 -4.96
CA TYR A 67 4.11 10.25 -6.29
C TYR A 67 3.21 11.12 -7.17
N PHE A 68 1.89 10.93 -7.16
CA PHE A 68 1.00 11.78 -7.94
C PHE A 68 0.76 13.14 -7.28
N VAL A 69 0.22 13.17 -6.06
CA VAL A 69 -0.17 14.43 -5.39
C VAL A 69 1.04 15.33 -5.16
N LYS A 70 2.16 14.75 -4.69
CA LYS A 70 3.41 15.52 -4.46
C LYS A 70 4.04 16.07 -5.74
N ASN A 71 3.72 15.51 -6.92
CA ASN A 71 4.31 15.90 -8.20
C ASN A 71 3.27 16.31 -9.24
N GLU A 72 2.11 16.81 -8.79
CA GLU A 72 0.96 17.12 -9.64
C GLU A 72 1.36 18.00 -10.84
N ALA A 73 2.20 19.01 -10.63
CA ALA A 73 2.67 19.91 -11.69
C ALA A 73 3.40 19.17 -12.83
N ARG A 74 4.22 18.15 -12.52
CA ARG A 74 4.91 17.33 -13.53
C ARG A 74 3.93 16.44 -14.28
N ILE A 75 2.90 15.95 -13.60
CA ILE A 75 1.88 15.09 -14.20
C ILE A 75 0.96 15.87 -15.12
N SER A 76 0.60 17.10 -14.77
CA SER A 76 -0.16 17.98 -15.65
C SER A 76 0.57 18.28 -16.97
N GLN A 77 1.89 18.12 -17.00
CA GLN A 77 2.74 18.29 -18.19
C GLN A 77 3.06 16.97 -18.90
N ALA A 78 2.72 15.82 -18.31
CA ALA A 78 2.94 14.52 -18.94
C ALA A 78 2.00 14.34 -20.13
N SER A 79 2.49 13.67 -21.17
CA SER A 79 1.65 13.21 -22.27
C SER A 79 0.64 12.17 -21.78
N ASN A 80 -0.47 12.02 -22.51
CA ASN A 80 -1.45 10.97 -22.22
C ASN A 80 -0.82 9.57 -22.20
N SER A 81 0.22 9.33 -23.01
CA SER A 81 0.93 8.05 -23.03
C SER A 81 1.68 7.81 -21.73
N GLU A 82 2.47 8.79 -21.27
CA GLU A 82 3.21 8.71 -19.99
C GLU A 82 2.24 8.53 -18.81
N PHE A 83 1.12 9.27 -18.80
CA PHE A 83 0.12 9.14 -17.75
C PHE A 83 -0.53 7.76 -17.74
N ASN A 84 -0.92 7.24 -18.91
CA ASN A 84 -1.50 5.90 -19.02
C ASN A 84 -0.51 4.81 -18.60
N GLU A 85 0.78 4.96 -18.93
CA GLU A 85 1.83 4.04 -18.51
C GLU A 85 1.99 4.05 -16.98
N PHE A 86 2.01 5.23 -16.36
CA PHE A 86 2.01 5.37 -14.90
C PHE A 86 0.79 4.69 -14.26
N VAL A 87 -0.41 4.95 -14.78
CA VAL A 87 -1.65 4.34 -14.26
C VAL A 87 -1.61 2.82 -14.37
N GLN A 88 -1.18 2.28 -15.51
CA GLN A 88 -1.01 0.83 -15.70
C GLN A 88 0.00 0.25 -14.71
N HIS A 89 1.12 0.96 -14.51
CA HIS A 89 2.15 0.57 -13.57
C HIS A 89 1.59 0.46 -12.13
N VAL A 90 0.90 1.52 -11.67
CA VAL A 90 0.27 1.56 -10.34
C VAL A 90 -0.78 0.46 -10.17
N ASN A 91 -1.63 0.25 -11.18
CA ASN A 91 -2.67 -0.78 -11.16
C ASN A 91 -2.10 -2.21 -11.11
N ASN A 92 -0.86 -2.41 -11.56
CA ASN A 92 -0.20 -3.71 -11.52
C ASN A 92 0.54 -3.97 -10.20
N LEU A 93 0.79 -2.96 -9.36
CA LEU A 93 1.51 -3.13 -8.09
C LEU A 93 0.90 -4.20 -7.17
N PRO A 94 -0.44 -4.31 -7.01
CA PRO A 94 -1.03 -5.38 -6.19
C PRO A 94 -0.73 -6.80 -6.69
N ASN A 95 -0.43 -6.98 -7.99
CA ASN A 95 -0.01 -8.28 -8.53
C ASN A 95 1.46 -8.58 -8.19
N ARG A 96 2.30 -7.54 -8.17
CA ARG A 96 3.75 -7.66 -7.93
C ARG A 96 4.05 -7.87 -6.45
N LEU A 97 3.31 -7.19 -5.58
CA LEU A 97 3.47 -7.19 -4.13
C LEU A 97 2.62 -8.26 -3.41
N LEU A 98 2.11 -9.24 -4.16
CA LEU A 98 1.39 -10.38 -3.60
C LEU A 98 1.99 -11.71 -4.06
N LYS A 99 2.21 -12.61 -3.11
CA LYS A 99 2.53 -14.01 -3.39
C LYS A 99 1.58 -14.91 -2.63
N THR A 100 1.29 -16.07 -3.20
CA THR A 100 0.51 -17.10 -2.55
C THR A 100 1.38 -18.29 -2.20
N ILE A 101 1.09 -18.93 -1.08
CA ILE A 101 1.67 -20.22 -0.68
C ILE A 101 0.57 -21.24 -0.40
N PRO A 102 0.85 -22.54 -0.61
CA PRO A 102 -0.02 -23.59 -0.12
C PRO A 102 -0.23 -23.47 1.38
N GLY A 103 -1.45 -23.18 1.80
CA GLY A 103 -1.74 -22.93 3.21
C GLY A 103 -3.08 -22.25 3.47
N ASN A 104 -3.53 -22.33 4.71
CA ASN A 104 -4.71 -21.62 5.20
C ASN A 104 -4.27 -20.32 5.91
N HIS A 105 -4.89 -19.97 7.03
CA HIS A 105 -4.49 -18.83 7.86
C HIS A 105 -3.04 -18.93 8.39
N PHE A 106 -2.51 -20.15 8.53
CA PHE A 106 -1.14 -20.37 8.97
C PHE A 106 -0.20 -20.38 7.76
N LEU A 107 0.72 -19.41 7.72
CA LEU A 107 1.67 -19.26 6.62
C LEU A 107 2.93 -20.11 6.84
N LEU A 108 3.34 -20.35 8.09
CA LEU A 108 4.55 -21.11 8.47
C LEU A 108 4.27 -22.62 8.65
N ILE A 109 3.69 -23.28 7.66
CA ILE A 109 3.42 -24.73 7.77
C ILE A 109 4.70 -25.52 7.50
N GLY A 110 5.39 -25.89 8.59
CA GLY A 110 6.60 -26.71 8.57
C GLY A 110 7.80 -26.05 7.90
N LYS A 111 8.88 -26.83 7.71
CA LYS A 111 10.15 -26.36 7.12
C LYS A 111 9.95 -25.74 5.72
N HIS A 112 9.13 -26.37 4.88
CA HIS A 112 8.93 -25.93 3.50
C HIS A 112 8.19 -24.59 3.42
N GLY A 113 7.13 -24.41 4.23
CA GLY A 113 6.42 -23.14 4.32
C GLY A 113 7.32 -22.01 4.81
N ALA A 114 8.12 -22.27 5.85
CA ALA A 114 9.09 -21.30 6.37
C ALA A 114 10.15 -20.90 5.33
N GLN A 115 10.72 -21.86 4.60
CA GLN A 115 11.70 -21.58 3.54
C GLN A 115 11.12 -20.74 2.40
N LYS A 116 9.88 -21.02 1.98
CA LYS A 116 9.21 -20.21 0.95
C LYS A 116 8.97 -18.79 1.41
N ILE A 117 8.52 -18.60 2.66
CA ILE A 117 8.29 -17.27 3.22
C ILE A 117 9.59 -16.48 3.28
N ALA A 118 10.68 -17.09 3.77
CA ALA A 118 11.98 -16.42 3.80
C ALA A 118 12.41 -15.95 2.39
N GLY A 119 12.29 -16.81 1.38
CA GLY A 119 12.58 -16.41 0.00
C GLY A 119 11.66 -15.32 -0.54
N TYR A 120 10.40 -15.27 -0.13
CA TYR A 120 9.48 -14.18 -0.51
C TYR A 120 9.76 -12.87 0.20
N VAL A 121 10.27 -12.89 1.43
CA VAL A 121 10.72 -11.68 2.11
C VAL A 121 11.88 -11.04 1.33
N GLU A 122 12.90 -11.81 0.97
CA GLU A 122 14.02 -11.34 0.14
C GLU A 122 13.55 -10.83 -1.23
N TYR A 123 12.66 -11.59 -1.88
CA TYR A 123 12.05 -11.17 -3.14
C TYR A 123 11.36 -9.82 -3.03
N PHE A 124 10.54 -9.62 -1.98
CA PHE A 124 9.78 -8.38 -1.81
C PHE A 124 10.64 -7.19 -1.42
N GLU A 125 11.70 -7.40 -0.65
CA GLU A 125 12.68 -6.34 -0.39
C GLU A 125 13.27 -5.79 -1.70
N ASN A 126 13.66 -6.69 -2.60
CA ASN A 126 14.14 -6.30 -3.92
C ASN A 126 13.02 -5.68 -4.78
N GLU A 127 11.84 -6.28 -4.82
CA GLU A 127 10.72 -5.82 -5.64
C GLU A 127 10.25 -4.41 -5.22
N VAL A 128 10.21 -4.11 -3.93
CA VAL A 128 9.87 -2.77 -3.42
C VAL A 128 10.90 -1.74 -3.87
N ASN A 129 12.19 -2.08 -3.84
CA ASN A 129 13.24 -1.18 -4.33
C ASN A 129 13.13 -0.91 -5.83
N VAL A 130 12.84 -1.94 -6.62
CA VAL A 130 12.57 -1.82 -8.06
C VAL A 130 11.37 -0.89 -8.30
N ILE A 131 10.26 -1.12 -7.60
CA ILE A 131 9.05 -0.27 -7.69
C ILE A 131 9.38 1.19 -7.35
N LYS A 132 10.11 1.46 -6.26
CA LYS A 132 10.50 2.81 -5.88
C LYS A 132 11.32 3.51 -6.97
N GLN A 133 12.23 2.78 -7.63
CA GLN A 133 13.05 3.30 -8.73
C GLN A 133 12.21 3.59 -9.97
N GLU A 134 11.34 2.67 -10.36
CA GLU A 134 10.41 2.83 -11.50
C GLU A 134 9.50 4.03 -11.29
N LEU A 135 8.89 4.15 -10.11
CA LEU A 135 8.02 5.28 -9.76
C LEU A 135 8.80 6.61 -9.76
N ALA A 136 10.04 6.63 -9.29
CA ALA A 136 10.87 7.82 -9.32
C ALA A 136 11.26 8.22 -10.76
N ALA A 137 11.50 7.25 -11.64
CA ALA A 137 11.83 7.46 -13.04
C ALA A 137 10.70 8.15 -13.82
N PHE A 138 9.43 7.79 -13.57
CA PHE A 138 8.26 8.44 -14.20
C PHE A 138 8.23 9.96 -13.99
N PHE A 139 8.75 10.44 -12.86
CA PHE A 139 8.71 11.85 -12.50
C PHE A 139 10.08 12.54 -12.59
N GLY A 140 11.14 11.82 -12.98
CA GLY A 140 12.49 12.36 -13.03
C GLY A 140 13.03 12.76 -11.65
N ILE A 141 12.55 12.12 -10.58
CA ILE A 141 12.94 12.41 -9.20
C ILE A 141 14.03 11.42 -8.78
N LYS A 142 14.95 11.82 -7.89
CA LYS A 142 15.81 10.84 -7.20
C LYS A 142 14.93 9.88 -6.41
N SER A 143 15.22 8.58 -6.45
CA SER A 143 14.48 7.60 -5.64
C SER A 143 14.45 8.05 -4.18
N LEU A 144 13.27 8.04 -3.56
CA LEU A 144 13.14 8.29 -2.13
C LEU A 144 13.95 7.22 -1.39
N GLY A 145 15.10 7.62 -0.86
CA GLY A 145 15.87 6.82 0.08
C GLY A 145 15.13 6.77 1.41
N ASP A 146 15.12 5.59 2.02
CA ASP A 146 14.49 5.34 3.32
C ASP A 146 15.08 6.19 4.45
#